data_AF-A0A1I1S6F8-F1
#
_entry.id   AF-A0A1I1S6F8-F1
#
_cell.length_a   1.000
_cell.length_b   1.000
_cell.length_c   1.000
_cell.angle_alpha   90.00
_cell.angle_beta   90.00
_cell.angle_gamma   90.00
#
_symmetry.space_group_name_H-M   'P 1'
#
loop_
_entity.id
_entity.type
_entity.pdbx_description
1 polymer ?
#
loop_
_entity_poly.entity_id
_entity_poly.type
_entity_poly.pdbx_seq_one_letter_code
_entity_poly.pdbx_strand_id
1 'polypeptide(L)'
;MKTWCSLYRVLASMKLCIPNHDPSLAIRKEGVAGRTETWREVRLSGWSKGRYGAGFGGLACIIAVAWDTQFSPVDSRTLTPGQVVTSDSGMAFAIQRTKTSEAAFGILSKRTKSLVELYVA
;
A
#
# COMPACT_ATOMS: atom_id res chain seq x y z
N MET A 1 -19.96 -1.71 -8.67
CA MET A 1 -19.70 -1.31 -10.08
C MET A 1 -19.40 0.19 -10.09
N LYS A 2 -18.21 0.62 -10.56
CA LYS A 2 -17.71 1.98 -10.32
C LYS A 2 -17.72 2.92 -11.54
N THR A 3 -17.99 2.41 -12.74
CA THR A 3 -17.93 3.19 -13.98
C THR A 3 -19.19 2.95 -14.82
N TRP A 4 -19.63 3.98 -15.53
CA TRP A 4 -20.79 3.93 -16.41
C TRP A 4 -20.65 2.85 -17.50
N CYS A 5 -19.50 2.72 -18.16
CA CYS A 5 -19.31 1.69 -19.19
C CYS A 5 -19.52 0.27 -18.66
N SER A 6 -19.14 0.00 -17.41
CA SER A 6 -19.41 -1.31 -16.78
C SER A 6 -20.90 -1.50 -16.51
N LEU A 7 -21.59 -0.45 -16.04
CA LEU A 7 -23.05 -0.47 -15.86
C LEU A 7 -23.78 -0.70 -17.18
N TYR A 8 -23.39 0.01 -18.24
CA TYR A 8 -24.00 -0.12 -19.56
C TYR A 8 -23.91 -1.55 -20.09
N ARG A 9 -22.76 -2.23 -19.90
CA ARG A 9 -22.60 -3.65 -20.29
C ARG A 9 -23.57 -4.57 -19.56
N VAL A 10 -23.80 -4.33 -18.27
CA VAL A 10 -24.78 -5.11 -17.48
C VAL A 10 -26.20 -4.84 -17.97
N LEU A 11 -26.57 -3.57 -18.17
CA LEU A 11 -27.90 -3.21 -18.70
C LEU A 11 -28.16 -3.81 -20.09
N ALA A 12 -27.13 -3.83 -20.95
CA ALA A 12 -27.22 -4.45 -22.27
C ALA A 12 -27.42 -5.96 -22.16
N SER A 13 -26.73 -6.65 -21.24
CA SER A 13 -26.98 -8.09 -20.98
C SER A 13 -28.38 -8.37 -20.43
N MET A 14 -28.97 -7.40 -19.71
CA MET A 14 -30.34 -7.46 -19.22
C MET A 14 -31.38 -7.02 -20.27
N LYS A 15 -30.96 -6.70 -21.50
CA LYS A 15 -31.82 -6.21 -22.59
C LYS A 15 -32.53 -4.89 -22.29
N LEU A 16 -31.97 -4.07 -21.40
CA LEU A 16 -32.50 -2.75 -21.05
C LEU A 16 -31.95 -1.62 -21.94
N CYS A 17 -30.87 -1.88 -22.67
CA CYS A 17 -30.30 -0.96 -23.65
C CYS A 17 -29.67 -1.73 -24.83
N ILE A 18 -29.33 -0.99 -25.90
CA ILE A 18 -28.76 -1.57 -27.12
C ILE A 18 -27.29 -1.94 -26.87
N PRO A 19 -26.87 -3.21 -27.07
CA PRO A 19 -25.48 -3.61 -26.93
C PRO A 19 -24.54 -2.77 -27.81
N ASN A 20 -23.33 -2.49 -27.30
CA ASN A 20 -22.28 -1.72 -27.99
C ASN A 20 -22.63 -0.27 -28.35
N HIS A 21 -23.75 0.27 -27.87
CA HIS A 21 -24.18 1.65 -28.13
C HIS A 21 -24.03 2.55 -26.89
N ASP A 22 -22.95 2.39 -26.14
CA ASP A 22 -22.69 3.17 -24.93
C ASP A 22 -22.43 4.65 -25.27
N PRO A 23 -23.32 5.58 -24.86
CA PRO A 23 -23.20 6.99 -25.22
C PRO A 23 -21.97 7.66 -24.60
N SER A 24 -21.41 7.09 -23.52
CA SER A 24 -20.23 7.67 -22.86
C SER A 24 -18.95 7.53 -23.67
N LEU A 25 -18.90 6.61 -24.65
CA LEU A 25 -17.74 6.42 -25.52
C LEU A 25 -17.50 7.64 -26.43
N ALA A 26 -18.53 8.46 -26.68
CA ALA A 26 -18.41 9.69 -27.44
C ALA A 26 -17.78 10.85 -26.63
N ILE A 27 -17.71 10.73 -25.31
CA ILE A 27 -17.19 11.77 -24.42
C ILE A 27 -15.69 11.57 -24.22
N ARG A 28 -14.86 12.54 -24.61
CA ARG A 28 -13.44 12.54 -24.23
C ARG A 28 -13.30 12.85 -22.75
N LYS A 29 -12.66 11.95 -22.01
CA LYS A 29 -12.27 12.19 -20.62
C LYS A 29 -10.97 12.98 -20.57
N GLU A 30 -11.00 14.16 -19.96
CA GLU A 30 -9.79 14.83 -19.50
C GLU A 30 -9.31 14.18 -18.20
N GLY A 31 -8.07 13.69 -18.21
CA GLY A 31 -7.46 13.09 -17.02
C GLY A 31 -7.07 14.18 -16.03
N VAL A 32 -7.60 14.13 -14.81
CA VAL A 32 -7.05 14.93 -13.71
C VAL A 32 -5.63 14.47 -13.47
N ALA A 33 -4.68 15.42 -13.39
CA ALA A 33 -3.30 15.11 -13.07
C ALA A 33 -3.22 14.30 -11.76
N GLY A 34 -2.43 13.23 -11.77
CA GLY A 34 -2.23 12.38 -10.61
C GLY A 34 -1.63 13.19 -9.45
N ARG A 35 -2.18 13.03 -8.24
CA ARG A 35 -1.59 13.56 -7.01
C ARG A 35 -0.51 12.58 -6.54
N THR A 36 0.66 12.65 -7.17
CA THR A 36 1.80 11.80 -6.83
C THR A 36 2.95 12.66 -6.33
N GLU A 37 3.54 12.28 -5.22
CA GLU A 37 4.74 12.92 -4.65
C GLU A 37 5.80 11.86 -4.39
N THR A 38 7.06 12.20 -4.68
CA THR A 38 8.22 11.34 -4.41
C THR A 38 8.94 11.84 -3.16
N TRP A 39 9.15 10.94 -2.21
CA TRP A 39 9.75 11.26 -0.92
C TRP A 39 11.23 10.88 -0.90
N ARG A 40 12.04 11.69 -0.20
CA ARG A 40 13.44 11.36 0.12
C ARG A 40 13.54 10.77 1.51
N GLU A 41 14.52 9.88 1.70
CA GLU A 41 14.76 9.18 2.97
C GLU A 41 14.85 10.12 4.18
N VAL A 42 15.63 11.21 4.06
CA VAL A 42 15.84 12.17 5.17
C VAL A 42 14.50 12.68 5.71
N ARG A 43 13.56 13.01 4.82
CA ARG A 43 12.24 13.53 5.19
C ARG A 43 11.41 12.47 5.90
N LEU A 44 11.44 11.24 5.39
CA LEU A 44 10.68 10.12 5.95
C LEU A 44 11.21 9.70 7.32
N SER A 45 12.53 9.73 7.50
CA SER A 45 13.19 9.46 8.79
C SER A 45 12.79 10.48 9.87
N GLY A 46 12.62 11.75 9.49
CA GLY A 46 12.14 12.82 10.36
C GLY A 46 10.68 12.61 10.76
N TRP A 47 9.84 12.16 9.83
CA TRP A 47 8.43 11.85 10.11
C TRP A 47 8.28 10.68 11.07
N SER A 48 8.95 9.55 10.81
CA SER A 48 8.88 8.39 11.70
C SER A 48 9.31 8.78 13.13
N LYS A 49 10.41 9.51 13.28
CA LYS A 49 10.88 10.03 14.58
C LYS A 49 9.87 10.98 15.24
N GLY A 50 9.32 11.91 14.47
CA GLY A 50 8.31 12.86 14.97
C GLY A 50 7.03 12.17 15.43
N ARG A 51 6.56 11.14 14.71
CA ARG A 51 5.38 10.35 15.10
C ARG A 51 5.64 9.53 16.35
N TYR A 52 6.83 8.95 16.49
CA TYR A 52 7.21 8.23 17.69
C TYR A 52 7.20 9.15 18.92
N GLY A 53 7.82 10.33 18.80
CA GLY A 53 7.84 11.33 19.87
C GLY A 53 6.45 11.88 20.24
N ALA A 54 5.49 11.84 19.32
CA ALA A 54 4.10 12.23 19.57
C ALA A 54 3.22 11.08 20.10
N GLY A 55 3.79 9.94 20.50
CA GLY A 55 3.05 8.79 21.04
C GLY A 55 2.45 7.85 20.00
N PHE A 56 2.70 8.08 18.70
CA PHE A 56 2.19 7.24 17.61
C PHE A 56 3.23 6.20 17.18
N GLY A 57 3.68 5.36 18.11
CA GLY A 57 4.75 4.36 17.89
C GLY A 57 4.45 3.38 16.75
N GLY A 58 3.20 2.88 16.68
CA GLY A 58 2.80 1.96 15.62
C GLY A 58 2.83 2.61 14.23
N LEU A 59 2.42 3.88 14.13
CA LEU A 59 2.50 4.63 12.87
C LEU A 59 3.95 4.89 12.47
N ALA A 60 4.83 5.21 13.43
CA ALA A 60 6.25 5.39 13.18
C ALA A 60 6.89 4.12 12.61
N CYS A 61 6.52 2.94 13.14
CA CYS A 61 6.95 1.65 12.65
C CYS A 61 6.41 1.35 11.24
N ILE A 62 5.11 1.55 11.01
CA ILE A 62 4.49 1.31 9.69
C ILE A 62 5.17 2.16 8.61
N ILE A 63 5.45 3.43 8.89
CA ILE A 63 6.15 4.32 7.94
C ILE A 63 7.55 3.78 7.62
N ALA A 64 8.31 3.39 8.63
CA ALA A 64 9.68 2.88 8.45
C ALA A 64 9.71 1.54 7.69
N VAL A 65 8.81 0.60 8.05
CA VAL A 65 8.70 -0.69 7.38
C VAL A 65 8.24 -0.52 5.93
N ALA A 66 7.25 0.33 5.67
CA ALA A 66 6.78 0.59 4.30
C ALA A 66 7.90 1.18 3.42
N TRP A 67 8.79 1.99 4.00
CA TRP A 67 9.95 2.54 3.28
C TRP A 67 11.00 1.49 2.95
N ASP A 68 11.39 0.64 3.90
CA ASP A 68 12.43 -0.36 3.65
C ASP A 68 11.94 -1.48 2.71
N THR A 69 10.67 -1.89 2.87
CA THR A 69 10.12 -3.05 2.15
C THR A 69 9.38 -2.71 0.86
N GLN A 70 9.03 -1.43 0.66
CA GLN A 70 8.17 -0.97 -0.43
C GLN A 70 6.82 -1.71 -0.48
N PHE A 71 6.38 -2.24 0.66
CA PHE A 71 5.06 -2.83 0.79
C PHE A 71 3.96 -1.78 0.66
N SER A 72 2.79 -2.19 0.21
CA SER A 72 1.65 -1.28 0.18
C SER A 72 1.26 -0.87 1.61
N PRO A 73 0.57 0.26 1.80
CA PRO A 73 0.08 0.65 3.12
C PRO A 73 -0.85 -0.40 3.75
N VAL A 74 -1.61 -1.14 2.92
CA VAL A 74 -2.49 -2.21 3.38
C VAL A 74 -1.66 -3.40 3.88
N ASP A 75 -0.62 -3.78 3.16
CA ASP A 75 0.23 -4.90 3.56
C ASP A 75 1.02 -4.55 4.84
N SER A 76 1.58 -3.33 4.91
CA SER A 76 2.40 -2.88 6.04
C SER A 76 1.63 -2.81 7.36
N ARG A 77 0.34 -2.45 7.32
CA ARG A 77 -0.51 -2.37 8.54
C ARG A 77 -1.05 -3.72 9.01
N THR A 78 -1.02 -4.74 8.15
CA THR A 78 -1.52 -6.09 8.46
C THR A 78 -0.38 -7.07 8.78
N LEU A 79 0.86 -6.58 8.87
CA LEU A 79 1.99 -7.40 9.27
C LEU A 79 1.78 -7.96 10.67
N THR A 80 2.18 -9.21 10.84
CA THR A 80 2.10 -9.92 12.12
C THR A 80 3.48 -10.46 12.51
N PRO A 81 3.74 -10.67 13.81
CA PRO A 81 4.99 -11.28 14.27
C PRO A 81 5.28 -12.66 13.65
N GLY A 82 4.23 -13.44 13.33
CA GLY A 82 4.37 -14.75 12.69
C GLY A 82 4.90 -14.73 11.25
N GLN A 83 4.95 -13.55 10.62
CA GLN A 83 5.50 -13.35 9.27
C GLN A 83 6.95 -12.86 9.29
N VAL A 84 7.52 -12.65 10.49
CA VAL A 84 8.90 -12.22 10.66
C VAL A 84 9.83 -13.38 10.33
N VAL A 85 10.82 -13.08 9.51
CA VAL A 85 11.95 -13.96 9.22
C VAL A 85 13.20 -13.30 9.79
N THR A 86 13.76 -13.89 10.84
CA THR A 86 15.02 -13.45 11.45
C THR A 86 16.18 -14.29 10.93
N SER A 87 17.31 -13.64 10.69
CA SER A 87 18.61 -14.27 10.42
C SER A 87 19.69 -13.55 11.24
N ASP A 88 20.87 -14.15 11.35
CA ASP A 88 22.01 -13.58 12.10
C ASP A 88 22.35 -12.15 11.66
N SER A 89 22.09 -11.82 10.39
CA SER A 89 22.42 -10.52 9.80
C SER A 89 21.24 -9.54 9.71
N GLY A 90 20.00 -9.95 9.99
CA GLY A 90 18.84 -9.09 9.72
C GLY A 90 17.47 -9.61 10.12
N MET A 91 16.47 -8.76 9.89
CA MET A 91 15.05 -9.06 10.07
C MET A 91 14.33 -8.73 8.76
N ALA A 92 13.42 -9.59 8.34
CA ALA A 92 12.63 -9.41 7.15
C ALA A 92 11.17 -9.84 7.39
N PHE A 93 10.29 -9.48 6.46
CA PHE A 93 8.91 -9.96 6.41
C PHE A 93 8.68 -10.74 5.13
N ALA A 94 8.10 -11.93 5.25
CA ALA A 94 7.61 -12.72 4.14
C ALA A 94 6.07 -12.72 4.13
N ILE A 95 5.46 -12.23 3.06
CA ILE A 95 4.00 -12.08 2.96
C ILE A 95 3.48 -12.54 1.59
N GLN A 96 2.16 -12.72 1.50
CA GLN A 96 1.44 -12.59 0.23
C GLN A 96 0.77 -11.22 0.17
N ARG A 97 0.96 -10.50 -0.94
CA ARG A 97 0.39 -9.16 -1.15
C ARG A 97 -1.13 -9.24 -1.20
N THR A 98 -1.79 -8.39 -0.44
CA THR A 98 -3.26 -8.37 -0.32
C THR A 98 -3.96 -8.10 -1.65
N LYS A 99 -3.37 -7.26 -2.51
CA LYS A 99 -3.99 -6.85 -3.79
C LYS A 99 -3.79 -7.86 -4.92
N THR A 100 -2.59 -8.45 -5.02
CA THR A 100 -2.19 -9.28 -6.17
C THR A 100 -2.06 -10.76 -5.84
N SER A 101 -2.09 -11.13 -4.56
CA SER A 101 -1.78 -12.49 -4.06
C SER A 101 -0.38 -13.00 -4.42
N GLU A 102 0.52 -12.09 -4.81
CA GLU A 102 1.92 -12.44 -5.11
C GLU A 102 2.73 -12.53 -3.82
N ALA A 103 3.65 -13.49 -3.77
CA ALA A 103 4.62 -13.56 -2.69
C ALA A 103 5.55 -12.33 -2.72
N ALA A 104 5.82 -11.74 -1.56
CA ALA A 104 6.72 -10.62 -1.41
C ALA A 104 7.61 -10.81 -0.18
N PHE A 105 8.86 -10.37 -0.31
CA PHE A 105 9.86 -10.43 0.73
C PHE A 105 10.48 -9.04 0.93
N GLY A 106 10.44 -8.53 2.16
CA GLY A 106 10.90 -7.20 2.51
C GLY A 106 11.94 -7.24 3.61
N ILE A 107 13.16 -6.79 3.32
CA ILE A 107 14.26 -6.76 4.28
C ILE A 107 14.22 -5.43 5.03
N LEU A 108 14.43 -5.46 6.35
CA LEU A 108 14.50 -4.25 7.16
C LEU A 108 15.94 -3.77 7.29
N SER A 109 16.12 -2.45 7.26
CA SER A 109 17.36 -1.83 7.70
C SER A 109 17.58 -2.02 9.20
N LYS A 110 18.82 -1.89 9.67
CA LYS A 110 19.17 -1.94 11.10
C LYS A 110 18.34 -0.96 11.93
N ARG A 111 18.12 0.25 11.40
CA ARG A 111 17.34 1.30 12.07
C ARG A 111 15.88 0.91 12.24
N THR A 112 15.24 0.42 11.18
CA THR A 112 13.83 0.01 11.23
C THR A 112 13.65 -1.20 12.13
N LYS A 113 14.57 -2.17 12.08
CA LYS A 113 14.60 -3.30 13.01
C LYS A 113 14.59 -2.82 14.46
N SER A 114 15.53 -1.97 14.86
CA SER A 114 15.59 -1.46 16.25
C SER A 114 14.34 -0.68 16.65
N LEU A 115 13.71 0.04 15.72
CA LEU A 115 12.46 0.76 15.98
C LEU A 115 11.29 -0.21 16.24
N VAL A 116 11.18 -1.26 15.42
CA VAL A 116 10.13 -2.29 15.57
C VAL A 116 10.33 -3.07 16.86
N GLU A 117 11.56 -3.46 17.18
CA GLU A 117 11.90 -4.14 18.44
C GLU A 117 11.54 -3.28 19.65
N LEU A 118 11.86 -1.98 19.62
CA LEU A 118 11.50 -1.04 20.68
C LEU A 118 9.98 -0.86 20.84
N TYR A 119 9.22 -0.92 19.75
CA TYR A 119 7.77 -0.75 19.78
C TYR A 119 7.02 -2.00 20.30
N VAL A 120 7.60 -3.19 20.10
CA VAL A 120 6.99 -4.47 20.51
C VAL A 120 7.38 -4.87 21.94
N ALA A 121 8.51 -4.34 22.45
CA ALA A 121 8.97 -4.53 23.83
C ALA A 121 8.02 -3.89 24.86
#